data_AF-A0A6P3ET64-F1
#
_entry.id   AF-A0A6P3ET64-F1
#
_cell.length_a   1.000
_cell.length_b   1.000
_cell.length_c   1.000
_cell.angle_alpha   90.00
_cell.angle_beta   90.00
_cell.angle_gamma   90.00
#
_symmetry.space_group_name_H-M   'P 1'
#
loop_
_entity.id
_entity.type
_entity.pdbx_description
1 polymer ?
#
loop_
_entity_poly.entity_id
_entity_poly.type
_entity_poly.pdbx_seq_one_letter_code
_entity_poly.pdbx_strand_id
1 'polypeptide(L)'
;MSWRRAALAVSRLSQRRLGSAGQLRGAAGAGGAAASGMGNSTSSLEKSATAPLNQIQETISDNCVVIFSKTSCSYCKMAKKIFHDLNINYTAVELDMLEYGSQFQDALYKMTGGRTVPRIFVNGTFIGGATDTHRLHKEGKLLPLVHQCYLKKSKRKEVQ
;
A
#
# COMPACT_ATOMS: atom_id res chain seq x y z
N MET A 1 -30.74 21.11 27.83
CA MET A 1 -30.82 21.78 26.52
C MET A 1 -30.96 20.71 25.44
N SER A 2 -32.14 20.60 24.83
CA SER A 2 -32.46 19.62 23.78
C SER A 2 -32.49 20.36 22.44
N TRP A 3 -31.57 20.04 21.53
CA TRP A 3 -31.61 20.53 20.15
C TRP A 3 -32.05 19.41 19.21
N ARG A 4 -33.22 19.63 18.62
CA ARG A 4 -33.92 18.75 17.69
C ARG A 4 -33.25 18.80 16.31
N ARG A 5 -33.16 17.62 15.69
CA ARG A 5 -32.83 17.43 14.27
C ARG A 5 -33.92 18.01 13.36
N ALA A 6 -33.53 18.60 12.24
CA ALA A 6 -34.41 18.88 11.11
C ALA A 6 -33.83 18.20 9.86
N ALA A 7 -34.59 17.25 9.31
CA ALA A 7 -34.43 16.71 7.97
C ALA A 7 -35.52 17.34 7.11
N LEU A 8 -35.18 17.78 5.89
CA LEU A 8 -36.16 18.18 4.89
C LEU A 8 -35.80 17.58 3.54
N ALA A 9 -36.87 17.36 2.78
CA ALA A 9 -37.06 16.27 1.86
C ALA A 9 -36.69 16.59 0.40
N VAL A 10 -36.53 15.47 -0.31
CA VAL A 10 -36.51 15.21 -1.75
C VAL A 10 -37.52 16.04 -2.55
N SER A 11 -37.11 16.51 -3.73
CA SER A 11 -38.03 16.81 -4.83
C SER A 11 -37.59 16.10 -6.10
N ARG A 12 -38.57 15.47 -6.75
CA ARG A 12 -38.48 14.53 -7.88
C ARG A 12 -38.80 15.23 -9.21
N LEU A 13 -38.18 14.70 -10.27
CA LEU A 13 -38.74 14.43 -11.61
C LEU A 13 -38.95 15.57 -12.61
N SER A 14 -38.34 15.41 -13.78
CA SER A 14 -39.01 15.70 -15.06
C SER A 14 -38.48 14.76 -16.14
N GLN A 15 -39.41 14.01 -16.75
CA GLN A 15 -39.22 13.14 -17.91
C GLN A 15 -39.44 13.94 -19.20
N ARG A 16 -38.75 13.59 -20.29
CA ARG A 16 -39.33 13.61 -21.64
C ARG A 16 -38.83 12.43 -22.49
N ARG A 17 -39.80 11.70 -23.07
CA ARG A 17 -39.69 10.73 -24.19
C ARG A 17 -39.79 11.52 -25.52
N LEU A 18 -39.20 11.12 -26.64
CA LEU A 18 -39.63 10.22 -27.75
C LEU A 18 -38.67 10.59 -28.91
N GLY A 19 -38.26 9.82 -29.91
CA GLY A 19 -38.57 8.52 -30.48
C GLY A 19 -37.94 8.50 -31.89
N SER A 20 -37.74 7.33 -32.51
CA SER A 20 -38.04 7.04 -33.95
C SER A 20 -37.33 5.75 -34.40
N ALA A 21 -38.08 4.96 -35.16
CA ALA A 21 -37.71 3.68 -35.75
C ALA A 21 -36.91 3.84 -37.06
N GLY A 22 -36.17 2.80 -37.44
CA GLY A 22 -35.52 2.71 -38.75
C GLY A 22 -34.80 1.38 -38.93
N GLN A 23 -35.40 0.49 -39.70
CA GLN A 23 -34.96 -0.86 -40.05
C GLN A 23 -33.96 -0.83 -41.21
N LEU A 24 -33.06 -1.83 -41.33
CA LEU A 24 -32.82 -2.64 -42.56
C LEU A 24 -31.53 -3.51 -42.51
N ARG A 25 -31.74 -4.81 -42.74
CA ARG A 25 -30.94 -5.85 -43.45
C ARG A 25 -29.40 -5.75 -43.59
N GLY A 26 -28.72 -6.82 -43.15
CA GLY A 26 -28.08 -7.78 -44.07
C GLY A 26 -26.54 -7.85 -44.17
N ALA A 27 -26.03 -9.10 -44.11
CA ALA A 27 -24.82 -9.68 -44.72
C ALA A 27 -23.53 -9.92 -43.88
N ALA A 28 -23.27 -11.23 -43.68
CA ALA A 28 -22.05 -12.00 -43.95
C ALA A 28 -20.67 -11.63 -43.36
N GLY A 29 -19.97 -12.65 -42.83
CA GLY A 29 -18.52 -12.83 -43.08
C GLY A 29 -17.58 -13.14 -41.90
N ALA A 30 -17.29 -14.43 -41.72
CA ALA A 30 -15.96 -15.06 -41.50
C ALA A 30 -14.96 -14.63 -40.38
N GLY A 31 -14.41 -15.66 -39.71
CA GLY A 31 -13.10 -15.70 -39.05
C GLY A 31 -13.14 -15.42 -37.54
N GLY A 32 -12.47 -16.13 -36.63
CA GLY A 32 -11.49 -17.21 -36.69
C GLY A 32 -10.93 -17.42 -35.26
N ALA A 33 -10.24 -18.54 -35.05
CA ALA A 33 -9.37 -18.85 -33.90
C ALA A 33 -10.03 -19.09 -32.53
N ALA A 34 -10.39 -20.35 -32.25
CA ALA A 34 -10.57 -20.84 -30.88
C ALA A 34 -9.25 -21.42 -30.35
N ALA A 35 -8.65 -20.64 -29.44
CA ALA A 35 -7.83 -21.02 -28.28
C ALA A 35 -6.88 -22.25 -28.40
N SER A 36 -5.60 -21.96 -28.57
CA SER A 36 -4.51 -22.79 -28.04
C SER A 36 -4.60 -22.83 -26.51
N GLY A 37 -4.83 -24.02 -25.95
CA GLY A 37 -4.65 -24.28 -24.52
C GLY A 37 -3.16 -24.28 -24.17
N MET A 38 -2.71 -23.23 -23.47
CA MET A 38 -1.42 -23.20 -22.78
C MET A 38 -1.68 -23.33 -21.29
N GLY A 39 -1.65 -24.57 -20.79
CA GLY A 39 -1.50 -24.84 -19.37
C GLY A 39 -0.11 -24.42 -18.92
N ASN A 40 -0.02 -23.38 -18.09
CA ASN A 40 1.25 -22.96 -17.49
C ASN A 40 1.38 -23.59 -16.10
N SER A 41 1.91 -24.81 -16.05
CA SER A 41 2.40 -25.43 -14.82
C SER A 41 3.82 -24.91 -14.54
N THR A 42 3.93 -23.67 -14.06
CA THR A 42 5.17 -23.11 -13.50
C THR A 42 4.96 -22.71 -12.04
N SER A 43 4.49 -23.64 -11.20
CA SER A 43 4.14 -23.35 -9.81
C SER A 43 5.23 -23.70 -8.79
N SER A 44 6.38 -24.24 -9.21
CA SER A 44 7.39 -24.73 -8.26
C SER A 44 8.62 -23.83 -8.10
N LEU A 45 9.03 -23.10 -9.15
CA LEU A 45 10.21 -22.22 -9.10
C LEU A 45 9.88 -20.76 -8.71
N GLU A 46 8.65 -20.31 -8.97
CA GLU A 46 8.15 -18.97 -8.62
C GLU A 46 7.95 -18.76 -7.11
N LYS A 47 7.84 -19.85 -6.33
CA LYS A 47 7.56 -19.78 -4.89
C LYS A 47 8.73 -19.22 -4.07
N SER A 48 9.97 -19.42 -4.55
CA SER A 48 11.18 -19.01 -3.82
C SER A 48 11.49 -17.51 -4.00
N ALA A 49 11.32 -16.97 -5.22
CA ALA A 49 11.57 -15.55 -5.50
C ALA A 49 10.51 -14.60 -4.89
N THR A 50 9.32 -15.13 -4.58
CA THR A 50 8.18 -14.34 -4.06
C THR A 50 8.17 -14.27 -2.52
N ALA A 51 8.90 -15.16 -1.83
CA ALA A 51 8.84 -15.25 -0.37
C ALA A 51 9.29 -13.96 0.36
N PRO A 52 10.44 -13.32 0.03
CA PRO A 52 10.86 -12.09 0.70
C PRO A 52 9.90 -10.92 0.43
N LEU A 53 9.37 -10.82 -0.79
CA LEU A 53 8.41 -9.77 -1.16
C LEU A 53 7.10 -9.89 -0.39
N ASN A 54 6.56 -11.11 -0.26
CA ASN A 54 5.35 -11.36 0.51
C ASN A 54 5.55 -11.00 1.99
N GLN A 55 6.65 -11.41 2.59
CA GLN A 55 6.97 -11.10 3.99
C GLN A 55 7.13 -9.59 4.22
N ILE A 56 7.80 -8.87 3.31
CA ILE A 56 7.92 -7.41 3.35
C ILE A 56 6.53 -6.77 3.28
N GLN A 57 5.71 -7.20 2.33
CA GLN A 57 4.39 -6.62 2.10
C GLN A 57 3.43 -6.87 3.28
N GLU A 58 3.45 -8.08 3.84
CA GLU A 58 2.70 -8.44 5.05
C GLU A 58 3.14 -7.57 6.23
N THR A 59 4.45 -7.50 6.50
CA THR A 59 5.01 -6.66 7.57
C THR A 59 4.59 -5.19 7.42
N ILE A 60 4.65 -4.64 6.20
CA ILE A 60 4.24 -3.28 5.88
C ILE A 60 2.73 -3.06 6.07
N SER A 61 1.91 -4.06 5.78
CA SER A 61 0.44 -3.97 5.86
C SER A 61 -0.08 -4.08 7.30
N ASP A 62 0.59 -4.91 8.11
CA ASP A 62 0.23 -5.18 9.50
C ASP A 62 0.70 -4.09 10.45
N ASN A 63 1.75 -3.36 10.09
CA ASN A 63 2.37 -2.36 10.95
C ASN A 63 2.15 -0.94 10.43
N CYS A 64 2.06 0.01 11.38
CA CYS A 64 1.81 1.39 11.02
C CYS A 64 3.06 2.08 10.47
N VAL A 65 4.19 1.81 11.12
CA VAL A 65 5.52 2.29 10.78
C VAL A 65 6.43 1.06 10.72
N VAL A 66 7.11 0.88 9.60
CA VAL A 66 8.12 -0.17 9.41
C VAL A 66 9.43 0.46 8.99
N ILE A 67 10.51 0.05 9.65
CA ILE A 67 11.86 0.52 9.40
C ILE A 67 12.73 -0.69 9.03
N PHE A 68 12.97 -0.89 7.74
CA PHE A 68 13.99 -1.85 7.30
C PHE A 68 15.36 -1.23 7.54
N SER A 69 16.17 -1.89 8.36
CA SER A 69 17.33 -1.34 9.07
C SER A 69 18.52 -2.30 9.00
N LYS A 70 19.68 -1.83 9.47
CA LYS A 70 20.78 -2.68 9.92
C LYS A 70 21.26 -2.24 11.30
N THR A 71 21.78 -3.17 12.09
CA THR A 71 22.13 -2.91 13.50
C THR A 71 23.29 -1.92 13.66
N SER A 72 24.28 -1.98 12.76
CA SER A 72 25.48 -1.15 12.74
C SER A 72 25.31 0.21 12.04
N CYS A 73 24.11 0.53 11.55
CA CYS A 73 23.83 1.71 10.74
C CYS A 73 23.44 2.95 11.57
N SER A 74 24.23 4.01 11.52
CA SER A 74 23.99 5.27 12.25
C SER A 74 22.72 6.01 11.78
N TYR A 75 22.47 6.07 10.47
CA TYR A 75 21.24 6.64 9.90
C TYR A 75 19.97 5.88 10.34
N CYS A 76 20.10 4.58 10.56
CA CYS A 76 19.01 3.73 11.04
C CYS A 76 18.68 4.07 12.50
N LYS A 77 19.71 4.28 13.33
CA LYS A 77 19.54 4.78 14.72
C LYS A 77 18.89 6.16 14.75
N MET A 78 19.31 7.08 13.87
CA MET A 78 18.70 8.41 13.74
C MET A 78 17.20 8.32 13.41
N ALA A 79 16.82 7.51 12.41
CA ALA A 79 15.42 7.34 12.02
C ALA A 79 14.58 6.76 13.16
N LYS A 80 15.07 5.71 13.83
CA LYS A 80 14.41 5.10 15.01
C LYS A 80 14.23 6.11 16.13
N LYS A 81 15.24 6.95 16.38
CA LYS A 81 15.18 8.00 17.41
C LYS A 81 14.04 8.98 17.16
N ILE A 82 13.81 9.41 15.92
CA ILE A 82 12.70 10.33 15.59
C ILE A 82 11.36 9.73 16.02
N PHE A 83 11.08 8.47 15.68
CA PHE A 83 9.82 7.83 16.07
C PHE A 83 9.75 7.59 17.59
N HIS A 84 10.86 7.19 18.21
CA HIS A 84 10.97 7.02 19.65
C HIS A 84 10.68 8.32 20.42
N ASP A 85 11.31 9.43 20.03
CA ASP A 85 11.14 10.75 20.65
C ASP A 85 9.69 11.27 20.51
N LEU A 86 8.99 10.86 19.45
CA LEU A 86 7.58 11.16 19.22
C LEU A 86 6.61 10.18 19.91
N ASN A 87 7.12 9.21 20.67
CA ASN A 87 6.34 8.13 21.27
C ASN A 87 5.49 7.34 20.25
N ILE A 88 6.00 7.16 19.02
CA ILE A 88 5.35 6.39 17.96
C ILE A 88 5.97 4.99 17.92
N ASN A 89 5.11 3.99 18.09
CA ASN A 89 5.53 2.59 17.95
C ASN A 89 5.90 2.28 16.49
N TYR A 90 7.02 1.60 16.30
CA TYR A 90 7.50 1.15 14.99
C TYR A 90 7.99 -0.29 15.06
N THR A 91 7.95 -0.97 13.91
CA THR A 91 8.55 -2.30 13.73
C THR A 91 9.85 -2.15 12.96
N ALA A 92 10.98 -2.53 13.58
CA ALA A 92 12.27 -2.54 12.92
C ALA A 92 12.61 -3.96 12.44
N VAL A 93 13.01 -4.07 11.18
CA VAL A 93 13.47 -5.33 10.58
C VAL A 93 14.96 -5.18 10.31
N GLU A 94 15.80 -5.83 11.11
CA GLU A 94 17.27 -5.77 10.99
C GLU A 94 17.76 -6.76 9.93
N LEU A 95 18.04 -6.25 8.73
CA LEU A 95 18.37 -7.09 7.57
C LEU A 95 19.68 -7.85 7.74
N ASP A 96 20.63 -7.33 8.52
CA ASP A 96 21.91 -7.98 8.83
C ASP A 96 21.78 -9.13 9.85
N MET A 97 20.64 -9.25 10.53
CA MET A 97 20.35 -10.37 11.43
C MET A 97 19.54 -11.50 10.75
N LEU A 98 19.05 -11.27 9.53
CA LEU A 98 18.28 -12.24 8.77
C LEU A 98 19.21 -13.09 7.88
N GLU A 99 19.05 -14.40 7.91
CA GLU A 99 19.78 -15.33 7.04
C GLU A 99 19.63 -14.96 5.55
N TYR A 100 18.43 -14.56 5.14
CA TYR A 100 18.09 -14.13 3.78
C TYR A 100 17.98 -12.60 3.65
N GLY A 101 18.72 -11.84 4.46
CA GLY A 101 18.73 -10.38 4.46
C GLY A 101 19.09 -9.73 3.13
N SER A 102 19.96 -10.36 2.33
CA SER A 102 20.32 -9.91 0.98
C SER A 102 19.13 -9.92 0.02
N GLN A 103 18.30 -10.96 0.09
CA GLN A 103 17.09 -11.09 -0.72
C GLN A 103 16.04 -10.05 -0.33
N PHE A 104 15.93 -9.73 0.96
CA PHE A 104 15.13 -8.60 1.43
C PHE A 104 15.61 -7.27 0.84
N GLN A 105 16.93 -7.04 0.78
CA GLN A 105 17.47 -5.84 0.15
C GLN A 105 17.16 -5.77 -1.35
N ASP A 106 17.21 -6.89 -2.07
CA ASP A 106 16.85 -6.95 -3.50
C ASP A 106 15.36 -6.66 -3.72
N ALA A 107 14.51 -7.23 -2.87
CA ALA A 107 13.08 -6.99 -2.87
C ALA A 107 12.74 -5.51 -2.58
N LEU A 108 13.35 -4.93 -1.54
CA LEU A 108 13.21 -3.50 -1.21
C LEU A 108 13.72 -2.59 -2.32
N TYR A 109 14.79 -2.98 -3.03
CA TYR A 109 15.28 -2.24 -4.19
C TYR A 109 14.23 -2.20 -5.31
N LYS A 110 13.59 -3.34 -5.62
CA LYS A 110 12.51 -3.39 -6.62
C LYS A 110 11.32 -2.49 -6.24
N MET A 111 11.01 -2.37 -4.94
CA MET A 111 9.90 -1.56 -4.44
C MET A 111 10.21 -0.06 -4.32
N THR A 112 11.44 0.29 -3.97
CA THR A 112 11.80 1.66 -3.53
C THR A 112 12.86 2.34 -4.41
N GLY A 113 13.43 1.61 -5.36
CA GLY A 113 14.50 2.10 -6.23
C GLY A 113 15.88 2.17 -5.57
N GLY A 114 16.04 1.69 -4.32
CA GLY A 114 17.32 1.75 -3.60
C GLY A 114 17.56 0.59 -2.63
N ARG A 115 18.82 0.16 -2.50
CA ARG A 115 19.26 -0.89 -1.54
C ARG A 115 19.68 -0.34 -0.18
N THR A 116 19.80 0.97 -0.06
CA THR A 116 20.36 1.63 1.14
C THR A 116 19.38 1.54 2.31
N VAL A 117 19.93 1.38 3.51
CA VAL A 117 19.16 1.44 4.76
C VAL A 117 19.35 2.80 5.43
N PRO A 118 18.36 3.31 6.19
CA PRO A 118 17.05 2.70 6.40
C PRO A 118 16.10 2.89 5.20
N ARG A 119 15.15 1.97 5.03
CA ARG A 119 13.96 2.14 4.15
C ARG A 119 12.73 2.18 5.04
N ILE A 120 11.98 3.28 4.98
CA ILE A 120 10.93 3.56 5.96
C ILE A 120 9.59 3.63 5.26
N PHE A 121 8.63 2.88 5.80
CA PHE A 121 7.26 2.83 5.34
C PHE A 121 6.33 3.32 6.44
N VAL A 122 5.36 4.14 6.07
CA VAL A 122 4.29 4.62 6.96
C VAL A 122 2.95 4.40 6.26
N ASN A 123 2.00 3.77 6.96
CA ASN A 123 0.68 3.48 6.42
C ASN A 123 0.72 2.73 5.06
N GLY A 124 1.63 1.76 4.93
CA GLY A 124 1.80 1.01 3.68
C GLY A 124 2.58 1.72 2.57
N THR A 125 2.98 2.98 2.77
CA THR A 125 3.62 3.80 1.73
C THR A 125 5.08 4.05 2.06
N PHE A 126 5.95 3.91 1.07
CA PHE A 126 7.36 4.25 1.20
C PHE A 126 7.53 5.77 1.30
N ILE A 127 8.12 6.26 2.40
CA ILE A 127 8.32 7.71 2.64
C ILE A 127 9.76 8.16 2.44
N GLY A 128 10.69 7.23 2.21
CA GLY A 128 12.11 7.52 1.97
C GLY A 128 13.06 6.89 2.99
N GLY A 129 14.22 7.51 3.13
CA GLY A 129 15.25 7.15 4.10
C GLY A 129 15.23 8.00 5.38
N ALA A 130 16.33 7.97 6.13
CA ALA A 130 16.48 8.75 7.36
C ALA A 130 16.35 10.25 7.11
N THR A 131 17.02 10.77 6.08
CA THR A 131 16.98 12.19 5.72
C THR A 131 15.58 12.65 5.33
N ASP A 132 14.86 11.86 4.53
CA ASP A 132 13.49 12.16 4.13
C ASP A 132 12.55 12.17 5.33
N THR A 133 12.69 11.19 6.23
CA THR A 133 11.90 11.09 7.46
C THR A 133 12.16 12.27 8.39
N HIS A 134 13.43 12.65 8.56
CA HIS A 134 13.81 13.83 9.33
C HIS A 134 13.24 15.12 8.75
N ARG A 135 13.30 15.25 7.42
CA ARG A 135 12.70 16.39 6.71
C ARG A 135 11.18 16.44 6.93
N LEU A 136 10.47 15.33 6.74
CA LEU A 136 9.03 15.23 6.98
C LEU A 136 8.66 15.55 8.44
N HIS A 137 9.49 15.14 9.40
CA HIS A 137 9.29 15.48 10.80
C HIS A 137 9.44 16.98 11.04
N LYS A 138 10.51 17.60 10.54
CA LYS A 138 10.73 19.06 10.65
C LYS A 138 9.64 19.88 9.97
N GLU A 139 9.12 19.41 8.84
CA GLU A 139 8.02 20.05 8.12
C GLU A 139 6.64 19.80 8.78
N GLY A 140 6.56 19.05 9.88
CA GLY A 140 5.29 18.71 10.52
C GLY A 140 4.41 17.73 9.72
N LYS A 141 4.95 17.11 8.67
CA LYS A 141 4.22 16.22 7.74
C LYS A 141 4.25 14.75 8.15
N LEU A 142 5.16 14.35 9.04
CA LEU A 142 5.28 12.96 9.48
C LEU A 142 4.09 12.49 10.32
N LEU A 143 3.67 13.28 11.32
CA LEU A 143 2.56 12.92 12.21
C LEU A 143 1.22 12.73 11.49
N PRO A 144 0.82 13.59 10.53
CA PRO A 144 -0.37 13.34 9.72
C PRO A 144 -0.39 11.98 9.03
N LEU A 145 0.74 11.52 8.49
CA LEU A 145 0.83 10.20 7.83
C LEU A 145 0.62 9.05 8.81
N VAL A 146 1.20 9.16 10.00
CA VAL A 146 1.06 8.17 11.07
C VAL A 146 -0.37 8.12 11.59
N HIS A 147 -1.00 9.28 11.82
CA HIS A 147 -2.38 9.37 12.29
C HIS A 147 -3.36 8.72 11.31
N GLN A 148 -3.17 8.92 10.00
CA GLN A 148 -4.01 8.29 8.97
C GLN A 148 -4.02 6.76 9.06
N CYS A 149 -2.88 6.15 9.39
CA CYS A 149 -2.82 4.70 9.56
C CYS A 149 -3.68 4.21 10.73
N TYR A 150 -3.64 4.90 11.88
CA TYR A 150 -4.45 4.51 13.04
C TYR A 150 -5.95 4.67 12.75
N LEU A 151 -6.35 5.74 12.06
CA LEU A 151 -7.75 5.94 11.65
C LEU A 151 -8.24 4.82 10.72
N LYS A 152 -7.42 4.39 9.76
CA LYS A 152 -7.75 3.28 8.86
C LYS A 152 -7.85 1.94 9.60
N LYS A 153 -6.97 1.70 10.58
CA LYS A 153 -7.03 0.49 11.41
C LYS A 153 -8.31 0.45 12.26
N SER A 154 -8.71 1.58 12.86
CA SER A 154 -9.96 1.65 13.64
C SER A 154 -11.18 1.33 12.78
N LYS A 155 -11.27 1.88 11.57
CA LYS A 155 -12.39 1.62 10.65
C LYS A 155 -12.46 0.16 10.18
N ARG A 156 -11.32 -0.50 9.96
CA ARG A 156 -11.30 -1.92 9.55
C ARG A 156 -11.83 -2.85 10.64
N LYS A 157 -11.59 -2.52 11.92
CA LYS A 157 -12.09 -3.31 13.06
C LYS A 157 -13.60 -3.16 13.27
N GLU A 158 -14.24 -2.10 12.80
CA GLU A 158 -15.68 -1.86 12.95
C GLU A 158 -16.51 -2.60 11.89
N VAL A 159 -15.88 -3.02 10.79
CA VAL A 159 -16.54 -3.71 9.67
C VAL A 159 -16.43 -5.24 9.79
N GLN A 160 -15.62 -5.74 10.73
CA GLN A 160 -15.46 -7.16 11.06
C GLN A 160 -16.29 -7.51 12.29
#